data_AF-A0AAD0HRH3-F1
#
_entry.id   AF-A0AAD0HRH3-F1
#
_cell.length_a   1.000
_cell.length_b   1.000
_cell.length_c   1.000
_cell.angle_alpha   90.00
_cell.angle_beta   90.00
_cell.angle_gamma   90.00
#
_symmetry.space_group_name_H-M   'P 1'
#
loop_
_entity.id
_entity.type
_entity.pdbx_description
1 polymer ?
#
loop_
_entity_poly.entity_id
_entity_poly.type
_entity_poly.pdbx_seq_one_letter_code
_entity_poly.pdbx_strand_id
1 'polypeptide(L)' 'MFFKKSTQREQANAHKAAVPAFIFYLLALGGHALYTYFQEDKPPVTFVILMSGLLVFFAADRLYNKRNS' A
#
# COMPACT_ATOMS: atom_id res chain seq x y z
N MET A 1 7.31 -31.78 1.14
CA MET A 1 6.94 -30.48 0.53
C MET A 1 8.21 -29.75 0.16
N PHE A 2 8.53 -29.66 -1.13
CA PHE A 2 9.73 -28.97 -1.63
C PHE A 2 9.45 -27.47 -1.75
N PHE A 3 9.52 -26.75 -0.63
CA PHE A 3 9.65 -25.29 -0.72
C PHE A 3 11.09 -24.97 -1.14
N LYS A 4 11.32 -24.98 -2.45
CA LYS A 4 12.57 -24.50 -3.05
C LYS A 4 12.68 -23.02 -2.71
N LYS A 5 13.75 -22.61 -2.02
CA LYS A 5 14.02 -21.19 -1.75
C LYS A 5 13.98 -20.43 -3.07
N SER A 6 13.19 -19.36 -3.12
CA SER A 6 13.12 -18.48 -4.30
C SER A 6 14.52 -17.97 -4.62
N THR A 7 14.91 -18.07 -5.87
CA THR A 7 16.18 -17.50 -6.31
C THR A 7 16.15 -15.97 -6.24
N GLN A 8 17.29 -15.31 -6.03
CA GLN A 8 17.35 -13.84 -5.95
C GLN A 8 16.74 -13.16 -7.19
N ARG A 9 16.85 -13.80 -8.36
CA ARG A 9 16.25 -13.33 -9.62
C ARG A 9 14.72 -13.35 -9.58
N GLU A 10 14.12 -14.43 -9.07
CA GLU A 10 12.66 -14.55 -8.93
C GLU A 10 12.14 -13.54 -7.91
N GLN A 11 12.88 -13.31 -6.82
CA GLN A 11 12.50 -12.33 -5.81
C GLN A 11 12.57 -10.88 -6.35
N ALA A 12 13.60 -10.55 -7.12
CA ALA A 12 13.74 -9.23 -7.75
C ALA A 12 12.64 -8.97 -8.81
N ASN A 13 12.29 -9.97 -9.61
CA ASN A 13 11.20 -9.86 -10.58
C ASN A 13 9.82 -9.77 -9.90
N ALA A 14 9.59 -10.60 -8.87
CA ALA A 14 8.38 -10.52 -8.07
C ALA A 14 8.23 -9.14 -7.42
N HIS A 15 9.31 -8.58 -6.87
CA HIS A 15 9.31 -7.24 -6.31
C HIS A 15 9.03 -6.16 -7.38
N LYS A 16 9.68 -6.25 -8.55
CA LYS A 16 9.43 -5.34 -9.69
C LYS A 16 7.99 -5.37 -10.19
N ALA A 17 7.29 -6.50 -10.10
CA ALA A 17 5.89 -6.63 -10.49
C ALA A 17 4.92 -6.29 -9.34
N ALA A 18 5.28 -6.61 -8.11
CA ALA A 18 4.47 -6.34 -6.93
C ALA A 18 4.34 -4.85 -6.65
N VAL A 19 5.42 -4.07 -6.84
CA VAL A 19 5.38 -2.61 -6.65
C VAL A 19 4.34 -1.92 -7.54
N PRO A 20 4.33 -2.08 -8.87
CA PRO A 20 3.32 -1.45 -9.73
C PRO A 20 1.92 -2.02 -9.50
N ALA A 21 1.79 -3.33 -9.22
CA ALA A 21 0.48 -3.93 -8.89
C ALA A 21 -0.10 -3.37 -7.58
N PHE A 22 0.75 -3.12 -6.58
CA PHE A 22 0.37 -2.51 -5.32
C PHE A 22 -0.03 -1.05 -5.50
N ILE A 23 0.70 -0.29 -6.31
CA ILE A 23 0.34 1.09 -6.66
C ILE A 23 -1.02 1.12 -7.40
N PHE A 24 -1.22 0.23 -8.37
CA PHE A 24 -2.50 0.12 -9.08
C PHE A 24 -3.65 -0.23 -8.12
N TYR A 25 -3.43 -1.17 -7.20
CA TYR A 25 -4.41 -1.52 -6.18
C TYR A 25 -4.75 -0.33 -5.27
N LEU A 26 -3.75 0.43 -4.81
CA LEU A 26 -3.98 1.63 -4.01
C LEU A 26 -4.77 2.70 -4.78
N LEU A 27 -4.47 2.90 -6.07
CA LEU A 27 -5.20 3.86 -6.91
C LEU A 27 -6.64 3.41 -7.17
N ALA A 28 -6.85 2.13 -7.47
CA ALA A 28 -8.18 1.57 -7.69
C ALA A 28 -9.03 1.67 -6.41
N LEU A 29 -8.45 1.30 -5.27
CA LEU A 29 -9.14 1.33 -3.98
C LEU A 29 -9.40 2.78 -3.52
N GLY A 30 -8.45 3.68 -3.73
CA GLY A 30 -8.61 5.11 -3.47
C GLY A 30 -9.67 5.74 -4.37
N GLY A 31 -9.68 5.41 -5.66
CA GLY A 31 -10.68 5.89 -6.62
C GLY A 31 -12.08 5.39 -6.30
N HIS A 32 -12.22 4.11 -5.95
CA HIS A 32 -13.50 3.57 -5.47
C HIS A 32 -13.95 4.28 -4.21
N ALA A 33 -13.06 4.50 -3.24
CA ALA A 33 -13.40 5.16 -1.99
C ALA A 33 -13.80 6.64 -2.17
N LEU A 34 -13.11 7.37 -3.07
CA LEU A 34 -13.48 8.73 -3.48
C LEU A 34 -14.86 8.76 -4.12
N TYR A 35 -15.14 7.82 -5.03
CA TYR A 35 -16.45 7.69 -5.66
C TYR A 35 -17.56 7.47 -4.62
N THR A 36 -17.33 6.56 -3.66
CA THR A 36 -18.30 6.30 -2.58
C THR A 36 -18.44 7.49 -1.63
N TYR A 37 -17.37 8.25 -1.36
CA TYR A 37 -17.41 9.49 -0.56
C TYR A 37 -18.30 10.57 -1.17
N PHE A 38 -18.32 10.70 -2.50
CA PHE A 38 -19.17 11.68 -3.19
C PHE A 38 -20.60 11.18 -3.40
N GLN A 39 -20.86 9.87 -3.35
CA GLN A 39 -22.19 9.29 -3.54
C GLN A 39 -22.97 9.06 -2.25
N GLU A 40 -22.30 8.76 -1.15
CA GLU A 40 -22.92 8.55 0.16
C GLU A 40 -22.41 9.64 1.09
N ASP A 41 -23.30 10.38 1.77
CA ASP A 41 -23.01 11.51 2.68
C ASP A 41 -22.07 11.19 3.88
N LYS A 42 -21.42 10.02 3.87
CA LYS A 42 -20.50 9.56 4.91
C LYS A 42 -19.26 8.90 4.27
N PRO A 43 -18.04 9.31 4.65
CA PRO A 43 -16.83 8.62 4.20
C PRO A 43 -16.87 7.13 4.54
N PRO A 44 -16.56 6.24 3.58
CA PRO A 44 -16.44 4.82 3.85
C PRO A 44 -15.42 4.57 4.96
N VAL A 45 -15.76 3.74 5.94
CA VAL A 45 -14.85 3.39 7.04
C VAL A 45 -13.53 2.80 6.50
N THR A 46 -13.58 2.08 5.37
CA THR A 46 -12.42 1.57 4.64
C THR A 46 -11.50 2.68 4.13
N PHE A 47 -12.04 3.83 3.71
CA PHE A 47 -11.23 4.99 3.31
C PHE A 47 -10.49 5.61 4.50
N VAL A 48 -11.18 5.74 5.63
CA VAL A 48 -10.59 6.28 6.86
C VAL A 48 -9.47 5.38 7.36
N ILE A 49 -9.67 4.05 7.33
CA ILE A 49 -8.64 3.06 7.70
C ILE A 49 -7.44 3.11 6.74
N LEU A 50 -7.68 3.20 5.43
CA LEU A 50 -6.62 3.31 4.43
C LEU A 50 -5.78 4.59 4.64
N MET A 51 -6.45 5.74 4.76
CA MET A 51 -5.78 7.05 4.91
C MET A 51 -5.03 7.14 6.25
N SER A 52 -5.61 6.63 7.33
CA SER A 52 -4.91 6.56 8.63
C SER A 52 -3.71 5.61 8.58
N GLY A 53 -3.83 4.46 7.91
CA GLY A 53 -2.72 3.54 7.68
C GLY A 53 -1.56 4.17 6.88
N LEU A 54 -1.88 4.90 5.81
CA LEU A 54 -0.89 5.65 5.01
C LEU A 54 -0.21 6.75 5.83
N LEU A 55 -0.97 7.53 6.60
CA LEU A 55 -0.41 8.57 7.46
C LEU A 55 0.54 7.99 8.51
N VAL A 56 0.17 6.89 9.15
CA VAL A 56 1.02 6.20 10.14
C VAL A 56 2.28 5.64 9.46
N PHE A 57 2.14 5.03 8.28
CA PHE A 57 3.27 4.50 7.51
C PHE A 57 4.27 5.60 7.16
N PHE A 58 3.82 6.71 6.56
CA PHE A 58 4.69 7.83 6.22
C PHE A 58 5.28 8.54 7.44
N ALA A 59 4.52 8.67 8.54
CA ALA A 59 5.03 9.25 9.77
C ALA A 59 6.11 8.36 10.41
N ALA A 60 5.91 7.04 10.42
CA ALA A 60 6.89 6.07 10.89
C ALA A 60 8.13 6.07 10.00
N ASP A 61 7.97 6.00 8.68
CA ASP A 61 9.07 6.07 7.73
C ASP A 61 9.89 7.35 7.93
N ARG A 62 9.23 8.51 8.04
CA ARG A 62 9.89 9.78 8.32
C ARG A 62 10.60 9.79 9.67
N LEU A 63 10.03 9.19 10.72
CA LEU A 63 10.62 9.16 12.06
C LEU A 63 11.84 8.21 12.14
N TYR A 64 11.75 7.03 11.53
CA TYR A 64 12.81 6.03 11.53
C TYR A 64 13.93 6.38 10.54
N ASN A 65 13.60 6.93 9.36
CA ASN A 65 14.60 7.35 8.38
C ASN A 65 15.39 8.59 8.84
N LYS A 66 14.82 9.45 9.72
CA LYS A 66 15.54 10.56 10.35
C LYS A 66 16.57 10.13 11.40
N ARG A 67 16.50 8.88 11.88
CA ARG A 67 17.33 8.38 13.00
C ARG A 67 18.64 7.73 12.54
N ASN A 68 18.79 7.50 11.23
CA ASN A 68 19.94 6.84 10.61
C ASN A 68 20.75 7.77 9.66
N SER A 69 20.55 9.09 9.74
CA SER A 69 21.38 10.08 9.02
C SER A 69 22.22 10.91 9.97
#